data_AF-C1L5V2-F1
#
_entry.id   AF-C1L5V2-F1
#
_cell.length_a   1.000
_cell.length_b   1.000
_cell.length_c   1.000
_cell.angle_alpha   90.00
_cell.angle_beta   90.00
_cell.angle_gamma   90.00
#
_symmetry.space_group_name_H-M   'P 1'
#
loop_
_entity.id
_entity.type
_entity.pdbx_description
1 polymer ?
#
loop_
_entity_poly.entity_id
_entity_poly.type
_entity_poly.pdbx_seq_one_letter_code
_entity_poly.pdbx_strand_id
1 'polypeptide(L)'
;MCDRESKLKAVQSAIRVIPDFPKSGILFQDIFGVFRNPILTQYLLDELYYVATSEAERKSKNIDAVVGIEARGFLLGPALALR
;
A
#
# COMPACT_ATOMS: atom_id res chain seq x y z
N MET A 1 5.25 -21.91 3.36
CA MET A 1 4.01 -21.09 3.28
C MET A 1 4.29 -19.84 4.10
N CYS A 2 4.52 -18.69 3.48
CA CYS A 2 4.85 -17.45 4.21
C CYS A 2 3.54 -16.81 4.68
N ASP A 3 3.40 -16.60 5.98
CA ASP A 3 2.19 -16.03 6.60
C ASP A 3 2.03 -14.54 6.24
N ARG A 4 0.79 -14.05 6.27
CA ARG A 4 0.44 -12.65 5.92
C ARG A 4 1.19 -11.64 6.78
N GLU A 5 1.36 -11.94 8.07
CA GLU A 5 2.04 -11.05 9.02
C GLU A 5 3.52 -10.86 8.64
N SER A 6 4.20 -11.93 8.25
CA SER A 6 5.58 -11.88 7.75
C SER A 6 5.72 -11.00 6.51
N LYS A 7 4.77 -11.09 5.55
CA LYS A 7 4.76 -10.22 4.36
C LYS A 7 4.57 -8.75 4.73
N LEU A 8 3.65 -8.46 5.65
CA LEU A 8 3.40 -7.10 6.15
C LEU A 8 4.63 -6.52 6.84
N LYS A 9 5.30 -7.31 7.70
CA LYS A 9 6.56 -6.91 8.34
C LYS A 9 7.65 -6.59 7.33
N ALA A 10 7.74 -7.37 6.25
CA ALA A 10 8.69 -7.12 5.17
C ALA A 10 8.38 -5.83 4.38
N VAL A 11 7.11 -5.49 4.18
CA VAL A 11 6.73 -4.19 3.58
C VAL A 11 7.06 -3.04 4.53
N GLN A 12 6.72 -3.18 5.82
CA GLN A 12 6.97 -2.15 6.84
C GLN A 12 8.45 -1.85 7.02
N SER A 13 9.32 -2.86 6.95
CA SER A 13 10.77 -2.66 7.09
C SER A 13 11.39 -1.83 5.96
N ALA A 14 10.70 -1.67 4.84
CA ALA A 14 11.10 -0.81 3.73
C ALA A 14 10.56 0.62 3.81
N ILE A 15 9.70 0.93 4.79
CA ILE A 15 9.19 2.29 5.04
C ILE A 15 10.14 3.00 5.99
N ARG A 16 10.61 4.19 5.58
CA ARG A 16 11.52 5.00 6.40
C ARG A 16 10.77 6.13 7.06
N VAL A 17 11.18 6.48 8.28
CA VAL A 17 10.68 7.67 8.98
C VAL A 17 11.67 8.82 8.78
N ILE A 18 11.18 9.94 8.27
CA ILE A 18 11.93 11.18 8.13
C ILE A 18 11.35 12.19 9.12
N PRO A 19 12.07 12.51 10.23
CA PRO A 19 11.59 13.48 11.20
C PRO A 19 11.63 14.91 10.64
N ASP A 20 10.73 15.76 11.15
CA ASP A 20 10.62 17.19 10.87
C ASP A 20 10.40 17.55 9.39
N PHE A 21 9.80 16.63 8.61
CA PHE A 21 9.47 16.86 7.21
C PHE A 21 7.95 16.79 6.95
N PRO A 22 7.37 17.71 6.15
CA PRO A 22 7.98 18.89 5.54
C PRO A 22 8.11 20.09 6.51
N LYS A 23 7.63 19.93 7.75
CA LYS A 23 7.67 20.94 8.82
C LYS A 23 8.00 20.26 10.14
N SER A 24 8.52 21.02 11.09
CA SER A 24 8.89 20.48 12.40
C SER A 24 7.69 19.86 13.13
N GLY A 25 7.97 18.76 13.85
CA GLY A 25 6.99 17.98 14.60
C GLY A 25 6.29 16.87 13.78
N ILE A 26 6.61 16.71 12.49
CA ILE A 26 6.01 15.69 11.62
C ILE A 26 6.97 14.51 11.44
N LEU A 27 6.47 13.29 11.62
CA LEU A 27 7.16 12.05 11.25
C LEU A 27 6.69 11.58 9.87
N PHE A 28 7.41 11.95 8.83
CA PHE A 28 7.03 11.58 7.47
C PHE A 28 7.37 10.13 7.16
N GLN A 29 6.38 9.37 6.70
CA GLN A 29 6.53 7.98 6.27
C GLN A 29 6.88 7.93 4.79
N ASP A 30 8.15 7.72 4.49
CA ASP A 30 8.65 7.55 3.13
C ASP A 30 8.45 6.09 2.68
N ILE A 31 7.42 5.88 1.86
CA ILE A 31 7.05 4.57 1.31
C ILE A 31 7.87 4.18 0.07
N PHE A 32 8.72 5.07 -0.47
CA PHE A 32 9.40 4.80 -1.73
C PHE A 32 10.38 3.61 -1.67
N GLY A 33 10.82 3.22 -0.48
CA GLY A 33 11.60 1.99 -0.30
C GLY A 33 10.87 0.73 -0.74
N VAL A 34 9.53 0.68 -0.60
CA VAL A 34 8.71 -0.47 -1.04
C VAL A 34 8.81 -0.66 -2.55
N PHE A 35 8.78 0.42 -3.32
CA PHE A 35 8.82 0.38 -4.79
C PHE A 35 10.19 -0.01 -5.37
N ARG A 36 11.25 0.03 -4.56
CA ARG A 36 12.60 -0.40 -4.98
C ARG A 36 12.74 -1.92 -5.04
N ASN A 37 11.83 -2.65 -4.41
CA ASN A 37 11.82 -4.11 -4.44
C ASN A 37 10.49 -4.60 -5.05
N PRO A 38 10.51 -5.27 -6.22
CA PRO A 38 9.29 -5.73 -6.87
C PRO A 38 8.50 -6.70 -5.99
N ILE A 39 9.17 -7.52 -5.17
CA ILE A 39 8.50 -8.46 -4.26
C ILE A 39 7.69 -7.71 -3.21
N LEU A 40 8.27 -6.66 -2.60
CA LEU A 40 7.57 -5.86 -1.58
C LEU A 40 6.40 -5.07 -2.20
N THR A 41 6.57 -4.59 -3.43
CA THR A 41 5.49 -3.95 -4.18
C THR A 41 4.33 -4.91 -4.42
N GLN A 42 4.62 -6.16 -4.81
CA GLN A 42 3.59 -7.20 -4.98
C GLN A 42 2.90 -7.51 -3.66
N TYR A 43 3.64 -7.66 -2.56
CA TYR A 43 3.06 -7.88 -1.24
C TYR A 43 2.14 -6.75 -0.80
N LEU A 44 2.52 -5.49 -1.05
CA LEU A 44 1.67 -4.35 -0.75
C LEU A 44 0.39 -4.35 -1.60
N LEU A 45 0.48 -4.63 -2.90
CA LEU A 45 -0.68 -4.68 -3.79
C LEU A 45 -1.64 -5.83 -3.46
N ASP A 46 -1.10 -7.03 -3.17
CA ASP A 46 -1.89 -8.17 -2.72
C ASP A 46 -2.68 -7.84 -1.45
N GLU A 47 -2.03 -7.18 -0.51
CA GLU A 47 -2.65 -6.80 0.74
C GLU A 47 -3.75 -5.74 0.56
N LEU A 48 -3.48 -4.73 -0.27
CA LEU A 48 -4.48 -3.70 -0.59
C LEU A 48 -5.70 -4.31 -1.29
N TYR A 49 -5.48 -5.23 -2.23
CA TYR A 49 -6.56 -5.96 -2.90
C TYR A 49 -7.38 -6.77 -1.89
N TYR A 50 -6.72 -7.58 -1.06
CA TYR A 50 -7.38 -8.39 -0.03
C TYR A 50 -8.23 -7.54 0.92
N VAL A 51 -7.69 -6.42 1.42
CA VAL A 51 -8.43 -5.52 2.32
C VAL A 51 -9.62 -4.89 1.60
N ALA A 52 -9.44 -4.45 0.34
CA ALA A 52 -10.51 -3.83 -0.42
C ALA A 52 -11.66 -4.83 -0.71
N THR A 53 -11.34 -6.03 -1.19
CA THR A 53 -12.35 -7.04 -1.53
C THR A 53 -13.04 -7.60 -0.30
N SER A 54 -12.32 -7.86 0.80
CA SER A 54 -12.94 -8.33 2.05
C SER A 54 -13.94 -7.32 2.62
N GLU A 55 -13.63 -6.02 2.55
CA GLU A 55 -14.56 -4.97 2.96
C GLU A 55 -15.76 -4.83 2.02
N ALA A 56 -15.57 -5.05 0.72
CA ALA A 56 -16.66 -5.02 -0.26
C ALA A 56 -17.62 -6.21 -0.08
N GLU A 57 -17.06 -7.42 0.09
CA GLU A 57 -17.80 -8.65 0.39
C GLU A 57 -18.64 -8.52 1.67
N ARG A 58 -18.04 -7.99 2.75
CA ARG A 58 -18.71 -7.75 4.02
C ARG A 58 -19.92 -6.81 3.88
N LYS A 59 -19.89 -5.90 2.90
CA LYS A 59 -20.97 -4.95 2.60
C LYS A 59 -21.88 -5.43 1.47
N SER A 60 -21.63 -6.61 0.91
CA SER A 60 -22.31 -7.14 -0.27
C SER A 60 -22.32 -6.16 -1.44
N LYS A 61 -21.17 -5.51 -1.68
CA LYS A 61 -20.95 -4.55 -2.78
C LYS A 61 -19.83 -5.03 -3.69
N ASN A 62 -19.89 -4.57 -4.93
CA ASN A 62 -18.79 -4.72 -5.88
C ASN A 62 -17.92 -3.45 -5.88
N ILE A 63 -16.69 -3.58 -6.37
CA ILE A 63 -15.76 -2.46 -6.59
C ILE A 63 -15.75 -2.18 -8.08
N ASP A 64 -16.31 -1.04 -8.49
CA ASP A 64 -16.39 -0.66 -9.91
C ASP A 64 -15.20 0.17 -10.38
N ALA A 65 -14.52 0.87 -9.46
CA ALA A 65 -13.42 1.75 -9.78
C ALA A 65 -12.43 1.92 -8.62
N VAL A 66 -11.17 2.18 -8.95
CA VAL A 66 -10.13 2.64 -8.04
C VAL A 66 -9.80 4.10 -8.37
N VAL A 67 -9.94 4.99 -7.38
CA VAL A 67 -9.65 6.42 -7.54
C VAL A 67 -8.32 6.74 -6.85
N GLY A 68 -7.27 7.00 -7.64
CA GLY A 68 -5.98 7.45 -7.13
C GLY A 68 -5.89 8.98 -7.10
N ILE A 69 -5.52 9.56 -5.95
CA ILE A 69 -5.30 11.02 -5.82
C ILE A 69 -3.86 11.36 -6.25
N GLU A 70 -3.69 12.48 -6.96
CA GLU A 70 -2.38 12.96 -7.40
C GLU A 70 -1.43 13.26 -6.21
N ALA A 71 -0.12 13.01 -6.30
CA ALA A 71 0.57 12.18 -7.29
C ALA A 71 0.79 10.75 -6.78
N ARG A 72 0.88 10.59 -5.45
CA ARG A 72 1.26 9.31 -4.82
C ARG A 72 0.20 8.23 -4.97
N GLY A 73 -1.08 8.59 -5.11
CA GLY A 73 -2.13 7.63 -5.42
C GLY A 73 -1.94 6.97 -6.79
N PHE A 74 -1.25 7.63 -7.73
CA PHE A 74 -0.93 7.04 -9.04
C PHE A 74 0.15 5.96 -8.97
N LEU A 75 0.92 5.89 -7.88
CA LEU A 75 1.95 4.86 -7.71
C LEU A 75 1.35 3.47 -7.47
N LEU A 76 0.12 3.39 -6.95
CA LEU A 76 -0.55 2.14 -6.58
C LEU A 76 -1.91 1.97 -7.27
N GLY A 77 -2.65 3.06 -7.48
CA GLY A 77 -4.03 3.02 -7.98
C GLY A 77 -4.20 2.26 -9.28
N PRO A 78 -3.47 2.61 -10.37
CA PRO A 78 -3.56 1.87 -11.63
C PRO A 78 -3.16 0.40 -11.51
N ALA A 79 -2.10 0.11 -10.76
CA ALA A 79 -1.64 -1.27 -10.57
C ALA A 79 -2.63 -2.11 -9.74
N LEU A 80 -3.33 -1.49 -8.78
CA LEU A 80 -4.38 -2.13 -8.00
C LEU A 80 -5.66 -2.34 -8.83
N ALA A 81 -6.01 -1.40 -9.71
CA ALA A 81 -7.17 -1.50 -10.57
C ALA A 81 -7.07 -2.63 -11.63
N LEU A 82 -5.85 -3.03 -11.99
CA LEU A 82 -5.58 -4.09 -12.96
C LEU A 82 -5.47 -5.49 -12.32
N ARG A 83 -5.58 -5.59 -11.00
CA ARG A 83 -5.37 -6.82 -10.23
C ARG A 83 -6.68 -7.57 -10.04
#